data_AF-A0AAU5WK93-F1
#
_entry.id   AF-A0AAU5WK93-F1
#
_cell.length_a   1.000
_cell.length_b   1.000
_cell.length_c   1.000
_cell.angle_alpha   90.00
_cell.angle_beta   90.00
_cell.angle_gamma   90.00
#
_symmetry.space_group_name_H-M   'P 1'
#
loop_
_entity.id
_entity.type
_entity.pdbx_description
1 polymer ?
#
loop_
_entity_poly.entity_id
_entity_poly.type
_entity_poly.pdbx_seq_one_letter_code
_entity_poly.pdbx_strand_id
1 'polypeptide(L)'
;MAWQLHYTSARRGPTGRAGFQFVAQTPGLPDGARAAVTPHLSYRPPPDAPPAPGDAEIDRFPVALLYDRVGGRPLLLRCRYLGRDYSGRFGNFLGHAVVAEPDELEGLRPAELWRSPLWADLPAPDADLPEIEELTPDAALAPEALAGWLAASGASGHAMLARLVGAVAGVLGRGHGRVVLVSADGELIARWIAVVSYSLPVAVAARLSFLTYSADPDGAAQRLVGTTPDVWAAGRHHATGAFLVDSLTAPDGGTPRRFARTVADCWRDRDFAGLDALGELALLSASRPGGGPDGGPDGEGLDLGGLDRAAALLALCRGGAPLTTTEEDAVAGLLAGHGAAIPGWVWRDLVRGAPPAGAAPALRAALGALIAEARDEPGRGR
;
A
#
# COMPACT_ATOMS: atom_id res chain seq x y z
N MET A 1 7.52 -20.06 0.53
CA MET A 1 7.94 -20.34 1.92
C MET A 1 8.15 -19.03 2.67
N ALA A 2 7.84 -18.97 3.97
CA ALA A 2 8.12 -17.84 4.85
C ALA A 2 8.99 -18.24 6.06
N TRP A 3 9.99 -17.41 6.37
CA TRP A 3 10.92 -17.59 7.49
C TRP A 3 10.78 -16.44 8.48
N GLN A 4 10.87 -16.74 9.77
CA GLN A 4 10.82 -15.75 10.84
C GLN A 4 12.16 -15.59 11.57
N LEU A 5 12.38 -14.39 12.12
CA LEU A 5 13.50 -14.05 12.98
C LEU A 5 13.03 -13.22 14.17
N HIS A 6 13.55 -13.55 15.36
CA HIS A 6 13.40 -12.73 16.56
C HIS A 6 14.70 -12.01 16.90
N TYR A 7 14.61 -10.70 17.13
CA TYR A 7 15.70 -9.83 17.53
C TYR A 7 15.34 -9.07 18.80
N THR A 8 16.19 -9.15 19.82
CA THR A 8 15.98 -8.45 21.11
C THR A 8 17.31 -8.35 21.85
N SER A 9 17.37 -7.52 22.90
CA SER A 9 18.49 -7.54 23.85
C SER A 9 18.43 -8.79 24.73
N ALA A 10 19.51 -9.57 24.76
CA ALA A 10 19.60 -10.81 25.53
C ALA A 10 20.91 -10.88 26.33
N ARG A 11 20.87 -11.52 27.52
CA ARG A 11 22.06 -11.74 28.36
C ARG A 11 23.03 -12.74 27.74
N ARG A 12 22.47 -13.79 27.13
CA ARG A 12 23.16 -14.84 26.39
C ARG A 12 22.27 -15.17 25.20
N GLY A 13 22.74 -14.89 23.99
CA GLY A 13 22.08 -15.36 22.76
C GLY A 13 23.00 -16.32 21.99
N PRO A 14 22.61 -16.72 20.77
CA PRO A 14 23.35 -17.67 19.94
C PRO A 14 24.81 -17.26 19.67
N THR A 15 25.12 -15.96 19.75
CA THR A 15 26.49 -15.45 19.54
C THR A 15 27.39 -15.57 20.79
N GLY A 16 26.83 -15.96 21.94
CA GLY A 16 27.53 -15.96 23.23
C GLY A 16 27.79 -14.57 23.81
N ARG A 17 27.43 -13.49 23.10
CA ARG A 17 27.57 -12.10 23.55
C ARG A 17 26.28 -11.59 24.16
N ALA A 18 26.40 -10.57 25.01
CA ALA A 18 25.26 -9.87 25.59
C ALA A 18 24.89 -8.65 24.72
N GLY A 19 23.61 -8.26 24.74
CA GLY A 19 23.08 -7.13 23.99
C GLY A 19 22.13 -7.55 22.88
N PHE A 20 21.79 -6.60 22.00
CA PHE A 20 20.88 -6.83 20.88
C PHE A 20 21.48 -7.78 19.84
N GLN A 21 20.73 -8.83 19.53
CA GLN A 21 21.11 -9.84 18.55
C GLN A 21 19.87 -10.62 18.09
N PHE A 22 20.03 -11.39 17.01
CA PHE A 22 19.05 -12.41 16.66
C PHE A 22 19.10 -13.53 17.70
N VAL A 23 17.98 -13.76 18.38
CA VAL A 23 17.87 -14.76 19.45
C VAL A 23 17.23 -16.05 18.96
N ALA A 24 16.39 -15.98 17.93
CA ALA A 24 15.73 -17.13 17.33
C ALA A 24 15.48 -16.92 15.84
N GLN A 25 15.41 -18.00 15.07
CA GLN A 25 15.05 -17.97 13.64
C GLN A 25 14.45 -19.30 13.17
N THR A 26 13.73 -19.28 12.06
CA THR A 26 13.35 -20.51 11.36
C THR A 26 14.59 -21.19 10.78
N PRO A 27 14.78 -22.52 10.97
CA PRO A 27 15.81 -23.29 10.29
C PRO A 27 15.74 -23.13 8.76
N GLY A 28 16.89 -23.24 8.08
CA GLY A 28 16.94 -23.08 6.62
C GLY A 28 16.76 -21.64 6.13
N LEU A 29 16.89 -20.64 7.01
CA LEU A 29 16.88 -19.23 6.63
C LEU A 29 17.89 -18.96 5.49
N PRO A 30 17.47 -18.26 4.41
CA PRO A 30 18.32 -17.92 3.28
C PRO A 30 19.57 -17.11 3.68
N ASP A 31 20.67 -17.36 2.99
CA ASP A 31 21.90 -16.61 3.17
C ASP A 31 21.67 -15.10 2.93
N GLY A 32 22.28 -14.28 3.77
CA GLY A 32 22.15 -12.82 3.69
C GLY A 32 20.85 -12.24 4.27
N ALA A 33 19.82 -13.04 4.57
CA ALA A 33 18.55 -12.54 5.12
C ALA A 33 18.74 -11.74 6.41
N ARG A 34 19.57 -12.23 7.36
CA ARG A 34 19.90 -11.49 8.59
C ARG A 34 20.48 -10.10 8.28
N ALA A 35 21.45 -10.04 7.38
CA ALA A 35 22.11 -8.78 7.00
C ALA A 35 21.14 -7.82 6.30
N ALA A 36 20.20 -8.35 5.52
CA ALA A 36 19.18 -7.57 4.85
C ALA A 36 18.11 -7.01 5.82
N VAL A 37 17.78 -7.76 6.89
CA VAL A 37 16.80 -7.34 7.91
C VAL A 37 17.40 -6.36 8.92
N THR A 38 18.68 -6.50 9.28
CA THR A 38 19.35 -5.68 10.32
C THR A 38 19.15 -4.16 10.19
N PRO A 39 19.25 -3.53 9.00
CA PRO A 39 19.03 -2.08 8.85
C PRO A 39 17.63 -1.61 9.28
N HIS A 40 16.63 -2.49 9.28
CA HIS A 40 15.25 -2.18 9.64
C HIS A 40 14.97 -2.40 11.14
N LEU A 41 15.86 -3.08 11.87
CA LEU A 41 15.69 -3.43 13.29
C LEU A 41 16.03 -2.28 14.22
N SER A 42 15.12 -1.31 14.29
CA SER A 42 15.19 -0.18 15.19
C SER A 42 13.83 0.14 15.78
N TYR A 43 13.80 0.53 17.04
CA TYR A 43 12.63 1.07 17.70
C TYR A 43 13.04 2.14 18.70
N ARG A 44 12.39 3.30 18.64
CA ARG A 44 12.54 4.38 19.61
C ARG A 44 11.16 4.75 20.12
N PRO A 45 10.94 4.81 21.44
CA PRO A 45 9.69 5.33 22.01
C PRO A 45 9.38 6.77 21.54
N PRO A 46 8.09 7.16 21.53
CA PRO A 46 7.70 8.55 21.34
C PRO A 46 8.30 9.47 22.43
N PRO A 47 8.60 10.75 22.13
CA PRO A 47 9.14 11.71 23.10
C PRO A 47 8.34 11.83 24.39
N ASP A 48 7.01 11.74 24.32
CA ASP A 48 6.13 11.88 25.49
C ASP A 48 5.93 10.56 26.26
N ALA A 49 6.59 9.47 25.83
CA ALA A 49 6.52 8.20 26.53
C ALA A 49 7.20 8.28 27.91
N PRO A 50 6.64 7.65 28.95
CA PRO A 50 7.27 7.61 30.27
C PRO A 50 8.71 7.05 30.20
N PRO A 51 9.69 7.63 30.91
CA PRO A 51 11.07 7.16 30.88
C PRO A 51 11.26 5.80 31.61
N ALA A 52 10.35 5.47 32.52
CA ALA A 52 10.35 4.25 33.31
C ALA A 52 8.95 3.63 33.38
N PRO A 53 8.40 3.14 32.25
CA PRO A 53 7.03 2.67 32.18
C PRO A 53 6.84 1.35 32.94
N GLY A 54 5.68 1.19 33.57
CA GLY A 54 5.19 -0.10 34.05
C GLY A 54 4.52 -0.92 32.92
N ASP A 55 4.13 -2.15 33.22
CA ASP A 55 3.60 -3.10 32.22
C ASP A 55 2.37 -2.56 31.47
N ALA A 56 1.41 -1.97 32.20
CA ALA A 56 0.21 -1.38 31.59
C ALA A 56 0.49 -0.15 30.73
N GLU A 57 1.62 0.53 30.96
CA GLU A 57 2.05 1.66 30.14
C GLU A 57 2.78 1.17 28.89
N ILE A 58 3.57 0.08 28.99
CA ILE A 58 4.26 -0.56 27.85
C ILE A 58 3.27 -0.95 26.76
N ASP A 59 2.08 -1.45 27.12
CA ASP A 59 1.05 -1.83 26.14
C ASP A 59 0.48 -0.65 25.34
N ARG A 60 0.72 0.59 25.78
CA ARG A 60 0.32 1.81 25.05
C ARG A 60 1.39 2.31 24.09
N PHE A 61 2.59 1.72 24.09
CA PHE A 61 3.64 2.10 23.16
C PHE A 61 3.22 1.67 21.75
N PRO A 62 3.42 2.52 20.73
CA PRO A 62 3.00 2.21 19.38
C PRO A 62 3.74 0.98 18.85
N VAL A 63 3.01 0.09 18.19
CA VAL A 63 3.63 -1.00 17.43
C VAL A 63 4.11 -0.45 16.09
N ALA A 64 5.29 -0.85 15.65
CA ALA A 64 5.79 -0.53 14.32
C ALA A 64 5.73 -1.78 13.44
N LEU A 65 4.77 -1.84 12.52
CA LEU A 65 4.75 -2.80 11.42
C LEU A 65 5.35 -2.12 10.20
N LEU A 66 6.37 -2.77 9.65
CA LEU A 66 7.06 -2.39 8.44
C LEU A 66 6.78 -3.41 7.36
N TYR A 67 6.57 -2.92 6.14
CA TYR A 67 6.65 -3.70 4.93
C TYR A 67 7.67 -3.08 3.97
N ASP A 68 8.56 -3.91 3.45
CA ASP A 68 9.55 -3.55 2.45
C ASP A 68 9.89 -4.74 1.55
N ARG A 69 10.80 -4.55 0.59
CA ARG A 69 11.36 -5.64 -0.22
C ARG A 69 12.87 -5.67 -0.07
N VAL A 70 13.41 -6.82 0.31
CA VAL A 70 14.85 -7.04 0.50
C VAL A 70 15.32 -8.21 -0.35
N GLY A 71 16.32 -7.99 -1.20
CA GLY A 71 16.80 -9.02 -2.12
C GLY A 71 15.70 -9.60 -3.03
N GLY A 72 14.72 -8.78 -3.42
CA GLY A 72 13.56 -9.19 -4.23
C GLY A 72 12.41 -9.82 -3.44
N ARG A 73 12.62 -10.15 -2.16
CA ARG A 73 11.65 -10.83 -1.29
C ARG A 73 10.86 -9.86 -0.42
N PRO A 74 9.56 -10.10 -0.20
CA PRO A 74 8.78 -9.45 0.84
C PRO A 74 9.45 -9.55 2.22
N LEU A 75 9.57 -8.41 2.90
CA LEU A 75 9.95 -8.29 4.30
C LEU A 75 8.78 -7.66 5.06
N LEU A 76 8.27 -8.38 6.05
CA LEU A 76 7.42 -7.83 7.10
C LEU A 76 8.24 -7.76 8.39
N LEU A 77 8.13 -6.69 9.16
CA LEU A 77 8.80 -6.57 10.45
C LEU A 77 7.89 -5.87 11.45
N ARG A 78 7.62 -6.52 12.59
CA ARG A 78 6.92 -5.93 13.72
C ARG A 78 7.91 -5.65 14.85
N CYS A 79 8.03 -4.38 15.23
CA CYS A 79 8.75 -3.96 16.42
C CYS A 79 7.77 -3.57 17.53
N ARG A 80 7.95 -4.16 18.72
CA ARG A 80 7.18 -3.85 19.94
C ARG A 80 8.13 -3.56 21.10
N TYR A 81 7.86 -2.49 21.83
CA TYR A 81 8.62 -2.15 23.03
C TYR A 81 8.42 -3.19 24.15
N LEU A 82 9.50 -3.59 24.81
CA LEU A 82 9.49 -4.56 25.92
C LEU A 82 9.83 -3.93 27.27
N GLY A 83 10.14 -2.63 27.32
CA GLY A 83 10.61 -2.00 28.55
C GLY A 83 12.07 -2.28 28.81
N ARG A 84 12.35 -3.09 29.85
CA ARG A 84 13.71 -3.32 30.34
C ARG A 84 14.41 -4.44 29.57
N ASP A 85 15.72 -4.28 29.37
CA ASP A 85 16.59 -5.37 28.93
C ASP A 85 17.03 -6.24 30.13
N TYR A 86 17.83 -7.28 29.85
CA TYR A 86 18.37 -8.18 30.88
C TYR A 86 19.23 -7.49 31.95
N SER A 87 19.69 -6.26 31.71
CA SER A 87 20.47 -5.45 32.67
C SER A 87 19.57 -4.56 33.54
N GLY A 88 18.27 -4.50 33.27
CA GLY A 88 17.31 -3.63 33.94
C GLY A 88 17.20 -2.24 33.32
N ARG A 89 17.91 -1.97 32.22
CA ARG A 89 17.86 -0.68 31.52
C ARG A 89 16.67 -0.64 30.56
N PHE A 90 15.92 0.46 30.57
CA PHE A 90 14.85 0.72 29.60
C PHE A 90 15.39 0.95 28.19
N GLY A 91 14.61 0.59 27.17
CA GLY A 91 15.01 0.68 25.76
C GLY A 91 14.98 -0.66 25.02
N ASN A 92 14.52 -1.75 25.64
CA ASN A 92 14.42 -3.04 24.98
C ASN A 92 13.19 -3.11 24.08
N PHE A 93 13.30 -3.83 22.96
CA PHE A 93 12.20 -4.10 22.05
C PHE A 93 12.39 -5.48 21.41
N LEU A 94 11.28 -6.09 21.01
CA LEU A 94 11.26 -7.26 20.16
C LEU A 94 11.07 -6.79 18.72
N GLY A 95 12.02 -7.12 17.85
CA GLY A 95 11.81 -7.13 16.40
C GLY A 95 11.49 -8.56 15.95
N HIS A 96 10.28 -8.77 15.44
CA HIS A 96 9.84 -9.99 14.79
C HIS A 96 9.80 -9.74 13.28
N ALA A 97 10.77 -10.28 12.55
CA ALA A 97 10.82 -10.19 11.08
C ALA A 97 10.29 -11.46 10.43
N VAL A 98 9.58 -11.32 9.32
CA VAL A 98 9.19 -12.39 8.39
C VAL A 98 9.73 -12.04 7.02
N VAL A 99 10.62 -12.89 6.51
CA VAL A 99 11.06 -12.85 5.10
C VAL A 99 10.30 -13.93 4.37
N ALA A 100 9.57 -13.58 3.34
CA ALA A 100 8.74 -14.52 2.59
C ALA A 100 9.16 -14.60 1.13
N GLU A 101 8.87 -15.73 0.49
CA GLU A 101 8.85 -15.79 -0.96
C GLU A 101 7.67 -14.97 -1.51
N PRO A 102 7.76 -14.43 -2.74
CA PRO A 102 6.73 -13.54 -3.28
C PRO A 102 5.32 -14.16 -3.39
N ASP A 103 5.25 -15.47 -3.62
CA ASP A 103 4.02 -16.26 -3.74
C ASP A 103 3.24 -16.35 -2.42
N GLU A 104 3.92 -16.29 -1.27
CA GLU A 104 3.27 -16.30 0.05
C GLU A 104 2.37 -15.08 0.30
N LEU A 105 2.61 -13.97 -0.40
CA LEU A 105 1.79 -12.77 -0.31
C LEU A 105 0.83 -12.62 -1.50
N GLU A 106 0.73 -13.63 -2.37
CA GLU A 106 -0.24 -13.59 -3.47
C GLU A 106 -1.66 -13.48 -2.92
N GLY A 107 -2.43 -12.51 -3.43
CA GLY A 107 -3.78 -12.22 -2.95
C GLY A 107 -3.85 -11.47 -1.62
N LEU A 108 -2.73 -11.21 -0.94
CA LEU A 108 -2.69 -10.48 0.32
C LEU A 108 -2.13 -9.06 0.15
N ARG A 109 -2.61 -8.13 0.99
CA ARG A 109 -1.98 -6.84 1.23
C ARG A 109 -1.16 -6.96 2.52
N PRO A 110 0.14 -6.58 2.50
CA PRO A 110 0.99 -6.71 3.69
C PRO A 110 0.43 -5.99 4.94
N ALA A 111 -0.35 -4.91 4.74
CA ALA A 111 -1.00 -4.17 5.83
C ALA A 111 -2.03 -5.01 6.59
N GLU A 112 -2.67 -6.00 5.94
CA GLU A 112 -3.64 -6.90 6.58
C GLU A 112 -3.00 -7.75 7.67
N LEU A 113 -1.69 -7.93 7.63
CA LEU A 113 -0.99 -8.70 8.65
C LEU A 113 -0.77 -7.91 9.94
N TRP A 114 -1.23 -6.66 10.07
CA TRP A 114 -1.08 -5.83 11.28
C TRP A 114 -1.38 -6.53 12.61
N ARG A 115 -2.48 -7.28 12.68
CA ARG A 115 -2.85 -8.09 13.85
C ARG A 115 -2.86 -9.59 13.55
N SER A 116 -2.06 -10.02 12.60
CA SER A 116 -1.93 -11.43 12.30
C SER A 116 -1.50 -12.20 13.57
N PRO A 117 -2.09 -13.37 13.85
CA PRO A 117 -1.72 -14.20 15.00
C PRO A 117 -0.29 -14.73 14.93
N LEU A 118 0.39 -14.60 13.78
CA LEU A 118 1.80 -14.97 13.64
C LEU A 118 2.72 -14.14 14.56
N TRP A 119 2.31 -12.93 14.92
CA TRP A 119 3.18 -12.02 15.65
C TRP A 119 3.37 -12.40 17.12
N ALA A 120 4.59 -12.78 17.46
CA ALA A 120 5.01 -12.93 18.84
C ALA A 120 5.05 -11.58 19.59
N ASP A 121 4.60 -11.60 20.85
CA ASP A 121 4.67 -10.45 21.77
C ASP A 121 5.90 -10.48 22.69
N LEU A 122 6.55 -11.65 22.80
CA LEU A 122 7.77 -11.89 23.57
C LEU A 122 8.74 -12.73 22.72
N PRO A 123 10.06 -12.62 22.95
CA PRO A 123 11.03 -13.47 22.27
C PRO A 123 10.75 -14.94 22.56
N ALA A 124 11.02 -15.78 21.56
CA ALA A 124 10.87 -17.22 21.70
C ALA A 124 11.86 -17.76 22.75
N PRO A 125 11.47 -18.79 23.52
CA PRO A 125 12.36 -19.42 24.48
C PRO A 125 13.50 -20.20 23.80
N ASP A 126 13.21 -20.77 22.63
CA ASP A 126 14.12 -21.57 21.84
C ASP A 126 14.73 -20.78 20.67
N ALA A 127 15.92 -21.20 20.23
CA ALA A 127 16.62 -20.56 19.12
C ALA A 127 16.01 -20.93 17.74
N ASP A 128 15.29 -22.03 17.66
CA ASP A 128 14.62 -22.48 16.45
C ASP A 128 13.15 -22.10 16.51
N LEU A 129 12.73 -21.28 15.55
CA LEU A 129 11.33 -20.90 15.36
C LEU A 129 10.64 -21.90 14.42
N PRO A 130 9.34 -22.18 14.61
CA PRO A 130 8.60 -22.99 13.66
C PRO A 130 8.53 -22.32 12.29
N GLU A 131 8.28 -23.11 11.26
CA GLU A 131 7.90 -22.59 9.95
C GLU A 131 6.53 -21.91 10.03
N ILE A 132 6.31 -20.90 9.19
CA ILE A 132 5.00 -20.26 9.08
C ILE A 132 4.20 -21.05 8.06
N GLU A 133 3.14 -21.72 8.51
CA GLU A 133 2.26 -22.52 7.65
C GLU A 133 1.33 -21.64 6.81
N GLU A 134 0.84 -20.54 7.37
CA GLU A 134 -0.11 -19.64 6.71
C GLU A 134 0.03 -18.20 7.22
N LEU A 135 -0.01 -17.22 6.30
CA LEU A 135 -0.11 -15.80 6.62
C LEU A 135 -1.58 -15.38 6.76
N THR A 136 -2.14 -15.52 7.96
CA THR A 136 -3.54 -15.17 8.21
C THR A 136 -3.74 -13.64 8.32
N PRO A 137 -4.56 -13.03 7.44
CA PRO A 137 -4.88 -11.60 7.50
C PRO A 137 -5.83 -11.23 8.65
N ASP A 138 -5.76 -9.98 9.10
CA ASP A 138 -6.74 -9.38 10.03
C ASP A 138 -8.04 -9.04 9.29
N ALA A 139 -9.12 -9.73 9.65
CA ALA A 139 -10.44 -9.50 9.06
C ALA A 139 -10.96 -8.05 9.26
N ALA A 140 -10.47 -7.31 10.25
CA ALA A 140 -10.80 -5.89 10.42
C ALA A 140 -10.19 -4.99 9.33
N LEU A 141 -9.21 -5.49 8.59
CA LEU A 141 -8.55 -4.82 7.47
C LEU A 141 -8.98 -5.37 6.11
N ALA A 142 -9.98 -6.28 6.07
CA ALA A 142 -10.61 -6.71 4.85
C ALA A 142 -11.40 -5.58 4.17
N PRO A 143 -11.58 -5.60 2.83
CA PRO A 143 -12.26 -4.53 2.09
C PRO A 143 -13.64 -4.17 2.63
N GLU A 144 -14.46 -5.14 3.02
CA GLU A 144 -15.81 -4.92 3.55
C GLU A 144 -15.78 -4.16 4.88
N ALA A 145 -14.86 -4.53 5.78
CA ALA A 145 -14.69 -3.88 7.07
C ALA A 145 -14.19 -2.44 6.91
N LEU A 146 -13.20 -2.24 6.03
CA LEU A 146 -12.67 -0.91 5.69
C LEU A 146 -13.72 -0.01 5.05
N ALA A 147 -14.56 -0.55 4.15
CA ALA A 147 -15.66 0.20 3.55
C ALA A 147 -16.73 0.59 4.59
N GLY A 148 -17.03 -0.30 5.55
CA GLY A 148 -17.89 0.02 6.69
C GLY A 148 -17.33 1.16 7.54
N TRP A 149 -16.03 1.12 7.84
CA TRP A 149 -15.32 2.16 8.61
C TRP A 149 -15.25 3.51 7.86
N LEU A 150 -14.97 3.51 6.55
CA LEU A 150 -15.00 4.74 5.74
C LEU A 150 -16.40 5.35 5.66
N ALA A 151 -17.44 4.52 5.50
CA ALA A 151 -18.82 4.98 5.52
C ALA A 151 -19.17 5.69 6.83
N ALA A 152 -18.70 5.19 7.98
CA ALA A 152 -18.89 5.83 9.28
C ALA A 152 -18.17 7.19 9.40
N SER A 153 -17.10 7.39 8.63
CA SER A 153 -16.35 8.66 8.55
C SER A 153 -16.99 9.68 7.59
N GLY A 154 -18.07 9.31 6.90
CA GLY A 154 -18.86 10.18 6.03
C GLY A 154 -18.09 10.74 4.83
N ALA A 155 -18.58 11.85 4.27
CA ALA A 155 -17.99 12.46 3.07
C ALA A 155 -16.53 12.90 3.28
N SER A 156 -16.17 13.35 4.48
CA SER A 156 -14.81 13.76 4.84
C SER A 156 -13.82 12.59 4.75
N GLY A 157 -14.22 11.38 5.18
CA GLY A 157 -13.38 10.18 5.05
C GLY A 157 -13.07 9.84 3.59
N HIS A 158 -14.07 9.90 2.70
CA HIS A 158 -13.86 9.65 1.27
C HIS A 158 -13.03 10.75 0.60
N ALA A 159 -13.21 12.01 0.99
CA ALA A 159 -12.39 13.11 0.50
C ALA A 159 -10.92 12.97 0.95
N MET A 160 -10.70 12.56 2.21
CA MET A 160 -9.40 12.23 2.75
C MET A 160 -8.74 11.09 1.96
N LEU A 161 -9.48 10.02 1.69
CA LEU A 161 -9.01 8.89 0.88
C LEU A 161 -8.55 9.33 -0.51
N ALA A 162 -9.34 10.13 -1.23
CA ALA A 162 -8.95 10.63 -2.55
C ALA A 162 -7.64 11.42 -2.48
N ARG A 163 -7.49 12.31 -1.49
CA ARG A 163 -6.25 13.10 -1.32
C ARG A 163 -5.06 12.18 -0.99
N LEU A 164 -5.26 11.20 -0.13
CA LEU A 164 -4.21 10.28 0.30
C LEU A 164 -3.74 9.38 -0.85
N VAL A 165 -4.68 8.76 -1.59
CA VAL A 165 -4.37 7.94 -2.76
C VAL A 165 -3.63 8.77 -3.82
N GLY A 166 -4.07 10.01 -4.07
CA GLY A 166 -3.39 10.93 -4.97
C GLY A 166 -1.96 11.26 -4.53
N ALA A 167 -1.74 11.51 -3.24
CA ALA A 167 -0.42 11.80 -2.69
C ALA A 167 0.52 10.58 -2.78
N VAL A 168 0.03 9.39 -2.41
CA VAL A 168 0.79 8.14 -2.47
C VAL A 168 1.13 7.79 -3.91
N ALA A 169 0.15 7.85 -4.83
CA ALA A 169 0.42 7.66 -6.25
C ALA A 169 1.46 8.66 -6.75
N GLY A 170 1.39 9.93 -6.33
CA GLY A 170 2.38 10.95 -6.67
C GLY A 170 3.80 10.65 -6.21
N VAL A 171 3.96 10.11 -5.00
CA VAL A 171 5.26 9.65 -4.47
C VAL A 171 5.79 8.46 -5.26
N LEU A 172 4.93 7.47 -5.54
CA LEU A 172 5.29 6.30 -6.35
C LEU A 172 5.62 6.68 -7.80
N GLY A 173 4.94 7.66 -8.38
CA GLY A 173 5.18 8.17 -9.72
C GLY A 173 6.54 8.84 -9.87
N ARG A 174 7.01 9.55 -8.84
CA ARG A 174 8.34 10.19 -8.82
C ARG A 174 9.47 9.23 -8.43
N GLY A 175 9.16 8.08 -7.84
CA GLY A 175 10.17 7.17 -7.28
C GLY A 175 10.89 7.71 -6.04
N HIS A 176 10.49 8.87 -5.51
CA HIS A 176 11.11 9.48 -4.33
C HIS A 176 10.11 10.27 -3.47
N GLY A 177 10.50 10.52 -2.23
CA GLY A 177 9.64 11.15 -1.22
C GLY A 177 8.84 10.13 -0.42
N ARG A 178 7.93 10.67 0.40
CA ARG A 178 7.12 9.94 1.37
C ARG A 178 5.82 10.69 1.66
N VAL A 179 4.81 9.96 2.12
CA VAL A 179 3.60 10.49 2.74
C VAL A 179 3.62 10.12 4.21
N VAL A 180 3.30 11.07 5.09
CA VAL A 180 3.29 10.84 6.54
C VAL A 180 1.85 10.81 7.05
N LEU A 181 1.50 9.78 7.81
CA LEU A 181 0.25 9.65 8.53
C LEU A 181 0.52 9.94 10.02
N VAL A 182 -0.24 10.85 10.61
CA VAL A 182 -0.06 11.24 12.01
C VAL A 182 -1.31 10.85 12.81
N SER A 183 -1.12 9.96 13.79
CA SER A 183 -2.13 9.62 14.79
C SER A 183 -1.50 8.93 15.99
N ALA A 184 -2.12 9.10 17.16
CA ALA A 184 -1.74 8.34 18.35
C ALA A 184 -2.24 6.89 18.28
N ASP A 185 -3.21 6.61 17.41
CA ASP A 185 -3.77 5.28 17.20
C ASP A 185 -3.09 4.57 16.02
N GLY A 186 -2.21 3.62 16.34
CA GLY A 186 -1.54 2.79 15.34
C GLY A 186 -2.50 1.92 14.52
N GLU A 187 -3.67 1.54 15.06
CA GLU A 187 -4.69 0.83 14.29
C GLU A 187 -5.30 1.72 13.22
N LEU A 188 -5.58 2.98 13.54
CA LEU A 188 -6.08 3.95 12.56
C LEU A 188 -5.08 4.14 11.41
N ILE A 189 -3.78 4.23 11.72
CA ILE A 189 -2.71 4.28 10.71
C ILE A 189 -2.74 3.01 9.84
N ALA A 190 -2.81 1.82 10.45
CA ALA A 190 -2.87 0.56 9.71
C ALA A 190 -4.10 0.48 8.78
N ARG A 191 -5.28 0.93 9.22
CA ARG A 191 -6.50 1.02 8.38
C ARG A 191 -6.30 1.92 7.17
N TRP A 192 -5.70 3.09 7.36
CA TRP A 192 -5.40 4.00 6.25
C TRP A 192 -4.37 3.42 5.27
N ILE A 193 -3.36 2.71 5.75
CA ILE A 193 -2.40 2.01 4.90
C ILE A 193 -3.09 0.89 4.10
N ALA A 194 -3.94 0.09 4.76
CA ALA A 194 -4.67 -1.00 4.13
C ALA A 194 -5.60 -0.50 3.02
N VAL A 195 -6.42 0.53 3.30
CA VAL A 195 -7.36 1.06 2.31
C VAL A 195 -6.65 1.68 1.10
N VAL A 196 -5.49 2.33 1.31
CA VAL A 196 -4.64 2.83 0.22
C VAL A 196 -4.05 1.66 -0.58
N SER A 197 -3.60 0.60 0.09
CA SER A 197 -3.04 -0.58 -0.58
C SER A 197 -4.07 -1.26 -1.48
N TYR A 198 -5.32 -1.37 -1.03
CA TYR A 198 -6.44 -1.88 -1.82
C TYR A 198 -6.89 -0.93 -2.94
N SER A 199 -6.60 0.37 -2.81
CA SER A 199 -6.92 1.39 -3.81
C SER A 199 -5.95 1.45 -4.98
N LEU A 200 -4.86 0.68 -4.93
CA LEU A 200 -3.82 0.67 -5.96
C LEU A 200 -3.84 -0.64 -6.75
N PRO A 201 -3.44 -0.62 -8.04
CA PRO A 201 -3.25 -1.86 -8.81
C PRO A 201 -2.36 -2.85 -8.06
N VAL A 202 -2.64 -4.15 -8.16
CA VAL A 202 -2.01 -5.19 -7.33
C VAL A 202 -0.48 -5.11 -7.36
N ALA A 203 0.11 -5.03 -8.55
CA ALA A 203 1.56 -4.92 -8.75
C ALA A 203 2.18 -3.65 -8.13
N VAL A 204 1.41 -2.56 -8.08
CA VAL A 204 1.85 -1.28 -7.50
C VAL A 204 1.81 -1.34 -5.98
N ALA A 205 0.72 -1.85 -5.41
CA ALA A 205 0.60 -2.05 -3.97
C ALA A 205 1.62 -3.05 -3.42
N ALA A 206 2.01 -4.08 -4.18
CA ALA A 206 3.10 -4.98 -3.80
C ALA A 206 4.47 -4.28 -3.67
N ARG A 207 4.64 -3.10 -4.28
CA ARG A 207 5.84 -2.25 -4.16
C ARG A 207 5.68 -1.09 -3.18
N LEU A 208 4.50 -0.89 -2.60
CA LEU A 208 4.26 0.19 -1.63
C LEU A 208 4.85 -0.19 -0.28
N SER A 209 6.09 0.23 -0.03
CA SER A 209 6.71 0.09 1.29
C SER A 209 6.07 1.03 2.30
N PHE A 210 5.83 0.53 3.51
CA PHE A 210 5.20 1.31 4.59
C PHE A 210 5.77 0.99 5.96
N LEU A 211 5.53 1.88 6.90
CA LEU A 211 5.85 1.73 8.31
C LEU A 211 4.72 2.35 9.14
N THR A 212 4.12 1.65 10.10
CA THR A 212 2.99 2.21 10.89
C THR A 212 3.43 3.15 12.01
N TYR A 213 4.70 3.10 12.43
CA TYR A 213 5.25 3.99 13.44
C TYR A 213 6.75 4.22 13.23
N SER A 214 7.16 5.49 13.23
CA SER A 214 8.56 5.91 13.31
C SER A 214 8.70 7.13 14.22
N ALA A 215 9.68 7.08 15.13
CA ALA A 215 10.13 8.26 15.87
C ALA A 215 10.94 9.26 15.00
N ASP A 216 11.21 8.92 13.74
CA ASP A 216 11.85 9.78 12.75
C ASP A 216 11.22 9.52 11.37
N PRO A 217 10.07 10.13 11.08
CA PRO A 217 9.36 9.90 9.82
C PRO A 217 10.11 10.45 8.60
N ASP A 218 10.96 11.47 8.76
CA ASP A 218 11.75 12.04 7.66
C ASP A 218 12.94 11.14 7.28
N GLY A 219 13.54 10.46 8.25
CA GLY A 219 14.66 9.54 8.05
C GLY A 219 14.26 8.12 7.59
N ALA A 220 12.98 7.76 7.65
CA ALA A 220 12.52 6.42 7.23
C ALA A 220 12.83 6.13 5.74
N ALA A 221 12.95 4.86 5.34
CA ALA A 221 13.15 4.51 3.93
C ALA A 221 11.81 4.35 3.18
N GLN A 222 10.73 4.15 3.93
CA GLN A 222 9.42 3.74 3.42
C GLN A 222 8.66 4.91 2.78
N ARG A 223 7.74 4.58 1.85
CA ARG A 223 6.97 5.59 1.10
C ARG A 223 5.75 6.09 1.84
N LEU A 224 5.17 5.27 2.71
CA LEU A 224 4.03 5.64 3.54
C LEU A 224 4.37 5.38 5.02
N VAL A 225 4.49 6.45 5.80
CA VAL A 225 5.08 6.39 7.14
C VAL A 225 4.11 6.93 8.18
N GLY A 226 3.77 6.12 9.16
CA GLY A 226 3.03 6.50 10.34
C GLY A 226 3.92 7.08 11.43
N THR A 227 3.39 8.02 12.19
CA THR A 227 4.04 8.61 13.36
C THR A 227 2.99 9.11 14.35
N THR A 228 3.43 9.40 15.58
CA THR A 228 2.59 9.94 16.63
C THR A 228 2.60 11.47 16.63
N PRO A 229 1.55 12.14 17.17
CA PRO A 229 1.47 13.59 17.19
C PRO A 229 2.61 14.28 17.95
N ASP A 230 3.12 13.68 19.01
CA ASP A 230 4.24 14.20 19.81
C ASP A 230 5.57 14.15 19.05
N VAL A 231 5.85 13.05 18.34
CA VAL A 231 6.98 12.96 17.41
C VAL A 231 6.86 14.07 16.36
N TRP A 232 5.67 14.19 15.75
CA TRP A 232 5.41 15.19 14.70
C TRP A 232 5.53 16.63 15.20
N ALA A 233 5.13 16.91 16.44
CA ALA A 233 5.24 18.24 17.03
C ALA A 233 6.68 18.59 17.43
N ALA A 234 7.49 17.60 17.83
CA ALA A 234 8.86 17.82 18.28
C ALA A 234 9.86 18.06 17.14
N GLY A 235 9.57 17.57 15.93
CA GLY A 235 10.47 17.68 14.78
C GLY A 235 10.24 18.93 13.92
N ARG A 236 11.32 19.42 13.30
CA ARG A 236 11.21 20.31 12.13
C ARG A 236 11.03 19.46 10.89
N HIS A 237 9.83 18.96 10.69
CA HIS A 237 9.58 18.02 9.60
C HIS A 237 9.54 18.70 8.24
N HIS A 238 10.19 18.06 7.27
CA HIS A 238 10.28 18.56 5.89
C HIS A 238 9.40 17.74 4.94
N ALA A 239 8.75 16.68 5.41
CA ALA A 239 7.85 15.89 4.57
C ALA A 239 6.73 16.77 3.98
N THR A 240 6.60 16.71 2.66
CA THR A 240 5.77 17.60 1.83
C THR A 240 4.27 17.28 1.87
N GLY A 241 3.81 16.43 2.80
CA GLY A 241 2.41 16.05 2.85
C GLY A 241 2.07 15.15 4.03
N ALA A 242 1.98 15.74 5.22
CA ALA A 242 1.48 15.05 6.41
C ALA A 242 -0.05 15.08 6.48
N PHE A 243 -0.63 13.94 6.82
CA PHE A 243 -2.06 13.73 6.97
C PHE A 243 -2.36 13.48 8.46
N LEU A 244 -3.12 14.38 9.09
CA LEU A 244 -3.62 14.16 10.46
C LEU A 244 -4.88 13.30 10.34
N VAL A 245 -4.74 12.00 10.56
CA VAL A 245 -5.79 11.05 10.23
C VAL A 245 -6.91 11.00 11.27
N ASP A 246 -6.63 11.42 12.51
CA ASP A 246 -7.65 11.55 13.57
C ASP A 246 -8.69 12.63 13.25
N SER A 247 -8.22 13.76 12.72
CA SER A 247 -9.07 14.91 12.38
C SER A 247 -9.48 14.95 10.91
N LEU A 248 -9.08 13.94 10.12
CA LEU A 248 -9.26 13.88 8.66
C LEU A 248 -8.72 15.14 7.94
N THR A 249 -7.61 15.68 8.45
CA THR A 249 -6.98 16.87 7.89
C THR A 249 -5.86 16.45 6.94
N ALA A 250 -6.03 16.79 5.67
CA ALA A 250 -5.02 16.57 4.63
C ALA A 250 -4.29 17.87 4.27
N PRO A 251 -3.02 17.78 3.81
CA PRO A 251 -2.20 18.94 3.50
C PRO A 251 -2.75 19.69 2.29
N ASP A 252 -2.84 21.02 2.37
CA ASP A 252 -3.41 21.87 1.32
C ASP A 252 -2.93 21.45 -0.08
N GLY A 253 -3.91 21.20 -0.95
CA GLY A 253 -3.64 20.65 -2.27
C GLY A 253 -4.80 20.96 -3.21
N GLY A 254 -4.50 20.98 -4.51
CA GLY A 254 -5.51 21.11 -5.53
C GLY A 254 -6.49 19.94 -5.55
N THR A 255 -7.50 20.03 -6.42
CA THR A 255 -8.46 18.96 -6.64
C THR A 255 -7.76 17.62 -6.92
N PRO A 256 -8.14 16.52 -6.22
CA PRO A 256 -7.57 15.21 -6.49
C PRO A 256 -7.75 14.81 -7.96
N ARG A 257 -6.76 14.07 -8.48
CA ARG A 257 -6.78 13.51 -9.83
C ARG A 257 -7.98 12.60 -10.06
N ARG A 258 -8.32 12.33 -11.33
CA ARG A 258 -9.50 11.53 -11.68
C ARG A 258 -9.44 10.15 -11.05
N PHE A 259 -8.30 9.46 -11.17
CA PHE A 259 -8.10 8.15 -10.55
C PHE A 259 -8.45 8.14 -9.06
N ALA A 260 -7.89 9.07 -8.31
CA ALA A 260 -8.11 9.17 -6.87
C ALA A 260 -9.59 9.44 -6.50
N ARG A 261 -10.29 10.26 -7.27
CA ARG A 261 -11.73 10.51 -7.07
C ARG A 261 -12.55 9.27 -7.37
N THR A 262 -12.29 8.61 -8.50
CA THR A 262 -12.98 7.36 -8.89
C THR A 262 -12.76 6.24 -7.88
N VAL A 263 -11.55 6.11 -7.33
CA VAL A 263 -11.28 5.19 -6.21
C VAL A 263 -12.16 5.52 -5.01
N ALA A 264 -12.20 6.78 -4.58
CA ALA A 264 -13.01 7.17 -3.43
C ALA A 264 -14.51 6.97 -3.66
N ASP A 265 -14.98 7.12 -4.90
CA ASP A 265 -16.35 6.81 -5.30
C ASP A 265 -16.59 5.28 -5.24
N CYS A 266 -15.67 4.46 -5.74
CA CYS A 266 -15.79 3.00 -5.63
C CYS A 266 -15.87 2.53 -4.17
N TRP A 267 -15.07 3.10 -3.26
CA TRP A 267 -15.17 2.81 -1.83
C TRP A 267 -16.50 3.25 -1.21
N ARG A 268 -16.99 4.43 -1.61
CA ARG A 268 -18.28 4.95 -1.15
C ARG A 268 -19.44 4.03 -1.52
N ASP A 269 -19.40 3.52 -2.74
CA ASP A 269 -20.45 2.70 -3.33
C ASP A 269 -20.24 1.20 -3.06
N ARG A 270 -19.14 0.83 -2.37
CA ARG A 270 -18.68 -0.56 -2.14
C ARG A 270 -18.52 -1.36 -3.44
N ASP A 271 -18.05 -0.68 -4.48
CA ASP A 271 -17.84 -1.22 -5.81
C ASP A 271 -16.41 -1.76 -5.95
N PHE A 272 -16.16 -2.90 -5.30
CA PHE A 272 -14.85 -3.57 -5.35
C PHE A 272 -14.50 -4.08 -6.75
N ALA A 273 -15.50 -4.52 -7.52
CA ALA A 273 -15.32 -4.86 -8.93
C ALA A 273 -14.82 -3.65 -9.76
N GLY A 274 -15.21 -2.43 -9.38
CA GLY A 274 -14.70 -1.20 -9.95
C GLY A 274 -13.23 -0.94 -9.61
N LEU A 275 -12.80 -1.24 -8.38
CA LEU A 275 -11.38 -1.17 -8.00
C LEU A 275 -10.54 -2.19 -8.79
N ASP A 276 -11.05 -3.41 -8.96
CA ASP A 276 -10.38 -4.45 -9.76
C ASP A 276 -10.27 -4.03 -11.24
N ALA A 277 -11.37 -3.51 -11.80
CA ALA A 277 -11.40 -2.98 -13.16
C ALA A 277 -10.41 -1.81 -13.35
N LEU A 278 -10.28 -0.91 -12.38
CA LEU A 278 -9.26 0.15 -12.41
C LEU A 278 -7.84 -0.44 -12.46
N GLY A 279 -7.58 -1.50 -11.69
CA GLY A 279 -6.31 -2.22 -11.70
C GLY A 279 -5.98 -2.84 -13.05
N GLU A 280 -6.94 -3.53 -13.66
CA GLU A 280 -6.80 -4.14 -14.99
C GLU A 280 -6.57 -3.09 -16.08
N LEU A 281 -7.37 -2.02 -16.08
CA LEU A 281 -7.25 -0.92 -17.06
C LEU A 281 -5.96 -0.11 -16.90
N ALA A 282 -5.40 -0.04 -15.69
CA ALA A 282 -4.10 0.57 -15.45
C ALA A 282 -2.97 -0.22 -16.12
N LEU A 283 -3.03 -1.56 -16.10
CA LEU A 283 -2.06 -2.42 -16.80
C LEU A 283 -2.14 -2.25 -18.31
N LEU A 284 -3.36 -2.16 -18.85
CA LEU A 284 -3.58 -1.83 -20.26
C LEU A 284 -2.96 -0.47 -20.60
N SER A 285 -3.18 0.53 -19.75
CA SER A 285 -2.67 1.90 -19.96
C SER A 285 -1.15 2.05 -19.87
N ALA A 286 -0.48 1.14 -19.17
CA ALA A 286 0.97 1.07 -19.07
C ALA A 286 1.64 0.38 -20.27
N SER A 287 0.90 -0.50 -20.96
CA SER A 287 1.40 -1.35 -22.04
C SER A 287 1.45 -0.60 -23.39
N ARG A 288 2.26 0.46 -23.53
CA ARG A 288 2.32 1.22 -24.80
C ARG A 288 2.69 0.34 -26.01
N PRO A 289 1.93 0.38 -27.12
CA PRO A 289 2.37 -0.20 -28.39
C PRO A 289 3.62 0.56 -28.89
N GLY A 290 4.74 -0.14 -29.05
CA GLY A 290 5.99 0.42 -29.61
C GLY A 290 6.99 0.99 -28.60
N GLY A 291 6.78 0.82 -27.29
CA GLY A 291 7.85 1.00 -26.31
C GLY A 291 8.83 -0.18 -26.39
N GLY A 292 10.06 0.07 -26.85
CA GLY A 292 11.11 -0.94 -26.82
C GLY A 292 11.42 -1.42 -25.40
N PRO A 293 12.10 -2.58 -25.23
CA PRO A 293 12.49 -3.14 -23.94
C PRO A 293 13.54 -2.31 -23.18
N ASP A 294 13.91 -1.13 -23.66
CA ASP A 294 14.89 -0.22 -23.04
C ASP A 294 14.35 0.54 -21.82
N GLY A 295 13.11 0.25 -21.40
CA GLY A 295 12.77 0.39 -19.99
C GLY A 295 13.53 -0.69 -19.22
N GLY A 296 14.77 -0.41 -18.82
CA GLY A 296 15.50 -1.27 -17.89
C GLY A 296 14.64 -1.59 -16.66
N PRO A 297 15.02 -2.59 -15.84
CA PRO A 297 14.29 -2.98 -14.63
C PRO A 297 14.00 -1.82 -13.65
N ASP A 298 14.62 -0.66 -13.89
CA ASP A 298 14.55 0.57 -13.11
C ASP A 298 13.62 1.67 -13.71
N GLY A 299 12.76 1.34 -14.66
CA GLY A 299 11.64 2.20 -15.12
C GLY A 299 10.55 2.34 -14.05
N GLU A 300 10.92 2.79 -12.86
CA GLU A 300 10.25 2.45 -11.59
C GLU A 300 8.99 3.24 -11.25
N GLY A 301 8.72 4.35 -11.94
CA GLY A 301 7.66 5.30 -11.61
C GLY A 301 6.27 4.86 -12.08
N LEU A 302 5.27 4.98 -11.20
CA LEU A 302 3.86 4.80 -11.53
C LEU A 302 3.38 5.82 -12.58
N ASP A 303 2.87 5.38 -13.74
CA ASP A 303 2.28 6.26 -14.76
C ASP A 303 0.94 6.85 -14.28
N LEU A 304 1.02 8.02 -13.64
CA LEU A 304 -0.17 8.77 -13.18
C LEU A 304 -1.14 9.10 -14.32
N GLY A 305 -0.63 9.37 -15.52
CA GLY A 305 -1.47 9.63 -16.69
C GLY A 305 -2.20 8.37 -17.13
N GLY A 306 -1.55 7.21 -17.04
CA GLY A 306 -2.15 5.90 -17.26
C GLY A 306 -3.27 5.58 -16.28
N LEU A 307 -3.08 5.91 -14.99
CA LEU A 307 -4.14 5.77 -13.98
C LEU A 307 -5.35 6.67 -14.28
N ASP A 308 -5.11 7.93 -14.65
CA ASP A 308 -6.19 8.86 -15.01
C ASP A 308 -6.93 8.41 -16.30
N ARG A 309 -6.21 7.83 -17.28
CA ARG A 309 -6.81 7.20 -18.47
C ARG A 309 -7.67 5.98 -18.11
N ALA A 310 -7.18 5.11 -17.24
CA ALA A 310 -7.95 3.96 -16.75
C ALA A 310 -9.26 4.39 -16.08
N ALA A 311 -9.21 5.41 -15.21
CA ALA A 311 -10.39 5.95 -14.56
C ALA A 311 -11.36 6.67 -15.52
N ALA A 312 -10.85 7.30 -16.58
CA ALA A 312 -11.68 7.90 -17.62
C ALA A 312 -12.40 6.82 -18.45
N LEU A 313 -11.69 5.76 -18.84
CA LEU A 313 -12.27 4.63 -19.57
C LEU A 313 -13.31 3.90 -18.74
N LEU A 314 -13.07 3.66 -17.45
CA LEU A 314 -14.05 3.04 -16.56
C LEU A 314 -15.34 3.87 -16.47
N ALA A 315 -15.21 5.19 -16.33
CA ALA A 315 -16.37 6.08 -16.29
C ALA A 315 -17.15 6.05 -17.61
N LEU A 316 -16.47 5.96 -18.75
CA LEU A 316 -17.12 5.80 -20.05
C LEU A 316 -17.91 4.48 -20.13
N CYS A 317 -17.32 3.36 -19.70
CA CYS A 317 -17.99 2.06 -19.69
C CYS A 317 -19.26 2.05 -18.83
N ARG A 318 -19.27 2.82 -17.75
CA ARG A 318 -20.38 2.86 -16.78
C ARG A 318 -21.41 3.96 -17.07
N GLY A 319 -21.22 4.77 -18.12
CA GLY A 319 -22.04 5.96 -18.36
C GLY A 319 -21.99 6.97 -17.20
N GLY A 320 -20.83 7.05 -16.53
CA GLY A 320 -20.62 7.86 -15.33
C GLY A 320 -20.39 9.34 -15.62
N ALA A 321 -19.67 10.01 -14.71
CA ALA A 321 -19.40 11.44 -14.79
C ALA A 321 -18.79 11.85 -16.15
N PRO A 322 -19.23 12.98 -16.73
CA PRO A 322 -18.80 13.43 -18.05
C PRO A 322 -17.28 13.56 -18.12
N LEU A 323 -16.72 13.17 -19.26
CA LEU A 323 -15.31 13.30 -19.53
C LEU A 323 -15.03 14.71 -20.05
N THR A 324 -13.86 15.25 -19.70
CA THR A 324 -13.33 16.44 -20.36
C THR A 324 -12.80 16.08 -21.74
N THR A 325 -12.71 17.04 -22.67
CA THR A 325 -12.16 16.77 -24.01
C THR A 325 -10.76 16.14 -23.98
N THR A 326 -9.90 16.57 -23.04
CA THR A 326 -8.58 15.97 -22.84
C THR A 326 -8.65 14.50 -22.40
N GLU A 327 -9.62 14.15 -21.53
CA GLU A 327 -9.85 12.77 -21.11
C GLU A 327 -10.41 11.93 -22.26
N GLU A 328 -11.33 12.48 -23.05
CA GLU A 328 -11.89 11.82 -24.24
C GLU A 328 -10.80 11.51 -25.27
N ASP A 329 -9.92 12.47 -25.58
CA ASP A 329 -8.81 12.28 -26.52
C ASP A 329 -7.81 11.24 -25.99
N ALA A 330 -7.53 11.23 -24.68
CA ALA A 330 -6.63 10.27 -24.07
C ALA A 330 -7.20 8.84 -24.09
N VAL A 331 -8.51 8.68 -23.85
CA VAL A 331 -9.20 7.40 -23.98
C VAL A 331 -9.25 6.96 -25.46
N ALA A 332 -9.52 7.87 -26.38
CA ALA A 332 -9.51 7.57 -27.82
C ALA A 332 -8.15 7.02 -28.27
N GLY A 333 -7.05 7.64 -27.85
CA GLY A 333 -5.70 7.17 -28.13
C GLY A 333 -5.40 5.79 -27.53
N LEU A 334 -5.87 5.52 -26.31
CA LEU A 334 -5.75 4.19 -25.69
C LEU A 334 -6.47 3.12 -26.51
N LEU A 335 -7.74 3.36 -26.86
CA LEU A 335 -8.57 2.42 -27.61
C LEU A 335 -7.98 2.13 -29.00
N ALA A 336 -7.58 3.18 -29.73
CA ALA A 336 -6.98 3.06 -31.05
C ALA A 336 -5.63 2.31 -31.03
N GLY A 337 -4.86 2.43 -29.95
CA GLY A 337 -3.55 1.78 -29.83
C GLY A 337 -3.62 0.29 -29.46
N HIS A 338 -4.66 -0.16 -28.77
CA HIS A 338 -4.69 -1.50 -28.19
C HIS A 338 -5.64 -2.47 -28.90
N GLY A 339 -6.65 -2.00 -29.66
CA GLY A 339 -7.53 -2.85 -30.46
C GLY A 339 -7.95 -4.14 -29.73
N ALA A 340 -7.53 -5.30 -30.27
CA ALA A 340 -7.81 -6.63 -29.72
C ALA A 340 -7.27 -6.93 -28.31
N ALA A 341 -6.34 -6.12 -27.76
CA ALA A 341 -5.81 -6.27 -26.40
C ALA A 341 -6.72 -5.64 -25.32
N ILE A 342 -7.81 -4.97 -25.71
CA ILE A 342 -8.80 -4.43 -24.78
C ILE A 342 -9.59 -5.59 -24.14
N PRO A 343 -9.80 -5.60 -22.80
CA PRO A 343 -10.55 -6.64 -22.11
C PRO A 343 -11.99 -6.81 -22.64
N GLY A 344 -12.44 -8.05 -22.80
CA GLY A 344 -13.76 -8.38 -23.40
C GLY A 344 -14.96 -7.74 -22.70
N TRP A 345 -14.86 -7.44 -21.40
CA TRP A 345 -15.94 -6.76 -20.68
C TRP A 345 -16.03 -5.27 -21.06
N VAL A 346 -14.90 -4.60 -21.29
CA VAL A 346 -14.84 -3.19 -21.75
C VAL A 346 -15.57 -3.06 -23.07
N TRP A 347 -15.34 -4.00 -23.98
CA TRP A 347 -16.05 -4.10 -25.25
C TRP A 347 -17.56 -4.20 -25.06
N ARG A 348 -18.00 -5.13 -24.22
CA ARG A 348 -19.42 -5.39 -23.97
C ARG A 348 -20.13 -4.16 -23.43
N ASP A 349 -19.49 -3.41 -22.54
CA ASP A 349 -20.08 -2.25 -21.90
C ASP A 349 -20.06 -1.03 -22.83
N LEU A 350 -18.97 -0.80 -23.56
CA LEU A 350 -18.88 0.29 -24.54
C LEU A 350 -19.84 0.11 -25.73
N VAL A 351 -20.05 -1.12 -26.22
CA VAL A 351 -20.97 -1.39 -27.34
C VAL A 351 -22.44 -1.22 -26.92
N ARG A 352 -22.76 -1.47 -25.65
CA ARG A 352 -24.10 -1.24 -25.10
C ARG A 352 -24.38 0.24 -24.84
N GLY A 353 -23.34 1.04 -24.60
CA GLY A 353 -23.42 2.49 -24.49
C GLY A 353 -23.50 3.17 -25.86
N ALA A 354 -24.50 4.01 -26.09
CA ALA A 354 -24.40 4.97 -27.18
C ALA A 354 -23.26 5.95 -26.87
N PRO A 355 -22.43 6.36 -27.85
CA PRO A 355 -21.42 7.39 -27.59
C PRO A 355 -22.11 8.63 -27.03
N PRO A 356 -21.58 9.24 -25.95
CA PRO A 356 -22.25 10.35 -25.29
C PRO A 356 -22.53 11.48 -26.29
N ALA A 357 -23.72 12.07 -26.21
CA ALA A 357 -24.10 13.18 -27.08
C ALA A 357 -23.13 14.35 -26.84
N GLY A 358 -22.31 14.68 -27.85
CA GLY A 358 -21.27 15.71 -27.74
C GLY A 358 -19.84 15.20 -27.54
N ALA A 359 -19.61 13.87 -27.56
CA ALA A 359 -18.27 13.30 -27.47
C ALA A 359 -17.30 13.83 -28.54
N ALA A 360 -16.04 14.03 -28.17
CA ALA A 360 -14.98 14.46 -29.07
C ALA A 360 -14.91 13.59 -30.35
N PRO A 361 -14.57 14.19 -31.50
CA PRO A 361 -14.48 13.47 -32.77
C PRO A 361 -13.55 12.25 -32.72
N ALA A 362 -12.43 12.36 -32.00
CA ALA A 362 -11.46 11.27 -31.83
C ALA A 362 -12.06 10.08 -31.10
N LEU A 363 -12.78 10.32 -29.98
CA LEU A 363 -13.43 9.26 -29.22
C LEU A 363 -14.54 8.59 -30.03
N ARG A 364 -15.34 9.36 -30.76
CA ARG A 364 -16.35 8.80 -31.67
C ARG A 364 -15.76 7.91 -32.75
N ALA A 365 -14.64 8.34 -33.35
CA ALA A 365 -13.95 7.56 -34.36
C ALA A 365 -13.38 6.26 -33.78
N ALA A 366 -12.73 6.33 -32.61
CA ALA A 366 -12.18 5.17 -31.92
C ALA A 366 -13.28 4.16 -31.55
N LEU A 367 -14.40 4.61 -30.97
CA LEU A 367 -15.54 3.75 -30.66
C LEU A 367 -16.19 3.16 -31.92
N GLY A 368 -16.27 3.93 -33.01
CA GLY A 368 -16.78 3.46 -34.29
C GLY A 368 -15.91 2.36 -34.91
N ALA A 369 -14.59 2.51 -34.87
CA ALA A 369 -13.64 1.50 -35.32
C ALA A 369 -13.75 0.22 -34.46
N LEU A 370 -13.81 0.39 -33.13
CA LEU A 370 -14.10 -0.68 -32.18
C LEU A 370 -15.36 -1.47 -32.61
N ILE A 371 -16.50 -0.79 -32.75
CA ILE A 371 -17.78 -1.42 -33.10
C ILE A 371 -17.71 -2.14 -34.46
N ALA A 372 -16.95 -1.61 -35.42
CA ALA A 372 -16.76 -2.25 -36.73
C ALA A 372 -15.95 -3.56 -36.60
N GLU A 373 -14.82 -3.55 -35.87
CA GLU A 373 -14.03 -4.77 -35.61
C GLU A 373 -14.84 -5.87 -34.91
N ALA A 374 -15.71 -5.48 -33.95
CA ALA A 374 -16.57 -6.42 -33.24
C ALA A 374 -17.60 -7.11 -34.15
N ARG A 375 -17.93 -6.55 -35.31
CA ARG A 375 -18.85 -7.16 -36.29
C ARG A 375 -18.16 -8.17 -37.20
N ASP A 376 -16.84 -8.06 -37.38
CA ASP A 376 -16.06 -8.91 -38.28
C ASP A 376 -15.50 -10.18 -37.60
N GLU A 377 -15.48 -10.26 -36.26
CA GLU A 377 -15.14 -11.49 -35.50
C GLU A 377 -16.35 -12.07 -34.73
N PRO A 378 -17.11 -13.02 -35.31
CA PRO A 378 -18.27 -13.62 -34.67
C PRO A 378 -17.85 -14.63 -33.58
N GLY A 379 -17.48 -14.13 -32.41
CA GLY A 379 -17.11 -14.97 -31.25
C GLY A 379 -16.87 -14.23 -29.93
N ARG A 380 -16.59 -12.92 -29.96
CA ARG A 380 -16.26 -12.13 -28.75
C ARG A 380 -17.46 -11.52 -28.02
N GLY A 381 -18.65 -11.59 -28.61
CA GLY A 381 -19.87 -10.96 -28.10
C GLY A 381 -20.77 -11.81 -27.18
N ARG A 382 -20.33 -12.99 -26.74
CA ARG A 382 -21.09 -13.82 -25.78
C ARG A 382 -20.56 -13.69 -24.37
#